data_AF-A0A848T5Z5-F1
#
_entry.id   AF-A0A848T5Z5-F1
#
_cell.length_a   1.000
_cell.length_b   1.000
_cell.length_c   1.000
_cell.angle_alpha   90.00
_cell.angle_beta   90.00
_cell.angle_gamma   90.00
#
_symmetry.space_group_name_H-M   'P 1'
#
loop_
_entity.id
_entity.type
_entity.pdbx_description
1 polymer ?
#
loop_
_entity_poly.entity_id
_entity_poly.type
_entity_poly.pdbx_seq_one_letter_code
_entity_poly.pdbx_strand_id
1 'polypeptide(L)'
;GLSNAARQTVEERVARDGFERRIGAHLPEFSGVAPLLARTNMLGTSVPLFMADDVKTYGLIAKRPPLELPDIVFRFFWSARLAQDPANKWLRSIVIGAYETVHKRSVKSMRGAD
;
A
#
# COMPACT_ATOMS: atom_id res chain seq x y z
N GLY A 1 2.21 10.90 1.43
CA GLY A 1 2.73 10.17 0.26
C GLY A 1 1.81 9.02 -0.10
N LEU A 2 0.72 9.37 -0.76
CA LEU A 2 -0.24 8.66 -1.63
C LEU A 2 -1.23 9.81 -1.85
N SER A 3 -1.36 10.32 -3.07
CA SER A 3 -2.10 11.56 -3.28
C SER A 3 -3.56 11.38 -2.84
N ASN A 4 -4.27 12.48 -2.56
CA ASN A 4 -5.72 12.45 -2.33
C ASN A 4 -6.48 11.59 -3.36
N ALA A 5 -5.92 11.42 -4.56
CA ALA A 5 -6.45 10.53 -5.58
C ALA A 5 -6.64 9.08 -5.09
N ALA A 6 -5.69 8.45 -4.40
CA ALA A 6 -5.85 7.06 -3.97
C ALA A 6 -6.99 6.89 -2.95
N ARG A 7 -7.12 7.84 -2.02
CA ARG A 7 -8.24 7.89 -1.06
C ARG A 7 -9.57 8.13 -1.77
N GLN A 8 -9.59 9.09 -2.69
CA GLN A 8 -10.77 9.41 -3.51
C GLN A 8 -11.22 8.19 -4.32
N THR A 9 -10.31 7.45 -4.96
CA THR A 9 -10.70 6.28 -5.76
C THR A 9 -11.30 5.16 -4.91
N VAL A 10 -10.81 4.95 -3.68
CA VAL A 10 -11.41 3.96 -2.76
C VAL A 10 -12.77 4.43 -2.24
N GLU A 11 -12.92 5.71 -1.90
CA GLU A 11 -14.21 6.30 -1.49
C GLU A 11 -15.26 6.26 -2.59
N GLU A 12 -14.89 6.66 -3.80
CA GLU A 12 -15.74 6.59 -4.99
C GLU A 12 -16.20 5.16 -5.27
N ARG A 13 -15.27 4.18 -5.21
CA ARG A 13 -15.59 2.78 -5.47
C ARG A 13 -16.57 2.21 -4.44
N VAL A 14 -16.36 2.51 -3.17
CA VAL A 14 -17.24 2.08 -2.08
C VAL A 14 -18.63 2.68 -2.22
N ALA A 15 -18.72 3.98 -2.50
CA ALA A 15 -20.00 4.66 -2.70
C ALA A 15 -20.76 4.13 -3.92
N ARG A 16 -20.05 3.93 -5.04
CA ARG A 16 -20.63 3.41 -6.28
C ARG A 16 -21.21 2.00 -6.13
N ASP A 17 -20.54 1.14 -5.38
CA ASP A 17 -20.97 -0.25 -5.18
C ASP A 17 -21.94 -0.39 -3.98
N GLY A 18 -22.46 0.74 -3.42
CA GLY A 18 -23.50 0.76 -2.39
C GLY A 18 -23.04 0.39 -0.98
N PHE A 19 -21.73 0.39 -0.73
CA PHE A 19 -21.17 0.10 0.58
C PHE A 19 -21.07 1.38 1.41
N GLU A 20 -21.45 1.30 2.69
CA GLU A 20 -21.18 2.35 3.67
C GLU A 20 -20.05 1.94 4.61
N ARG A 21 -19.21 2.90 4.99
CA ARG A 21 -18.10 2.68 5.94
C ARG A 21 -18.22 3.64 7.10
N ARG A 22 -18.14 3.12 8.31
CA ARG A 22 -17.96 3.93 9.53
C ARG A 22 -16.49 4.21 9.75
N ILE A 23 -16.07 5.45 9.56
CA ILE A 23 -14.67 5.86 9.75
C ILE A 23 -14.38 5.99 11.25
N GLY A 24 -13.48 5.13 11.76
CA GLY A 24 -13.10 5.11 13.18
C GLY A 24 -11.91 6.00 13.54
N ALA A 25 -11.01 6.26 12.58
CA ALA A 25 -9.82 7.09 12.79
C ALA A 25 -9.27 7.61 11.45
N HIS A 26 -8.62 8.78 11.50
CA HIS A 26 -7.74 9.28 10.44
C HIS A 26 -6.32 9.33 10.97
N LEU A 27 -5.40 8.65 10.29
CA LEU A 27 -3.98 8.64 10.63
C LEU A 27 -3.20 9.41 9.56
N PRO A 28 -2.20 10.22 9.94
CA PRO A 28 -1.37 10.94 8.97
C PRO A 28 -0.40 10.00 8.25
N GLU A 29 0.00 8.91 8.89
CA GLU A 29 1.06 8.01 8.43
C GLU A 29 0.68 6.53 8.59
N PHE A 30 1.20 5.67 7.70
CA PHE A 30 0.88 4.24 7.67
C PHE A 30 1.42 3.45 8.86
N SER A 31 2.50 3.91 9.49
CA SER A 31 3.14 3.23 10.63
C SER A 31 2.23 3.09 11.86
N GLY A 32 1.21 3.96 11.98
CA GLY A 32 0.22 3.88 13.05
C GLY A 32 -0.91 2.87 12.79
N VAL A 33 -1.06 2.35 11.56
CA VAL A 33 -2.21 1.52 11.18
C VAL A 33 -2.15 0.17 11.89
N ALA A 34 -1.05 -0.57 11.77
CA ALA A 34 -0.92 -1.89 12.36
C ALA A 34 -1.11 -1.92 13.89
N PRO A 35 -0.44 -1.07 14.70
CA PRO A 35 -0.65 -1.04 16.15
C PRO A 35 -2.06 -0.61 16.55
N LEU A 36 -2.74 0.24 15.74
CA LEU A 36 -4.14 0.60 15.98
C LEU A 36 -5.06 -0.61 15.75
N LEU A 37 -4.91 -1.31 14.62
CA LEU A 37 -5.72 -2.49 14.30
C LEU A 37 -5.52 -3.60 15.34
N ALA A 38 -4.29 -3.81 15.81
CA ALA A 38 -3.96 -4.83 16.81
C ALA A 38 -4.66 -4.61 18.17
N ARG A 39 -5.10 -3.40 18.46
CA ARG A 39 -5.68 -3.01 19.76
C ARG A 39 -7.15 -2.60 19.67
N THR A 40 -7.78 -2.80 18.52
CA THR A 40 -9.18 -2.39 18.27
C THR A 40 -9.91 -3.44 17.43
N ASN A 41 -11.22 -3.28 17.30
CA ASN A 41 -12.03 -4.07 16.36
C ASN A 41 -12.20 -3.35 15.01
N MET A 42 -11.24 -2.50 14.63
CA MET A 42 -11.26 -1.81 13.35
C MET A 42 -10.72 -2.70 12.24
N LEU A 43 -11.10 -2.40 10.99
CA LEU A 43 -10.54 -3.00 9.79
C LEU A 43 -9.80 -1.92 8.99
N GLY A 44 -8.72 -2.31 8.34
CA GLY A 44 -7.95 -1.45 7.44
C GLY A 44 -7.84 -2.05 6.05
N THR A 45 -7.93 -1.20 5.03
CA THR A 45 -7.64 -1.57 3.64
C THR A 45 -6.32 -0.93 3.25
N SER A 46 -5.34 -1.74 2.86
CA SER A 46 -4.01 -1.28 2.47
C SER A 46 -3.44 -2.18 1.37
N VAL A 47 -2.43 -1.68 0.67
CA VAL A 47 -1.67 -2.50 -0.27
C VAL A 47 -0.63 -3.34 0.49
N PRO A 48 -0.32 -4.56 0.01
CA PRO A 48 0.64 -5.46 0.65
C PRO A 48 1.97 -4.81 1.01
N LEU A 49 2.47 -3.91 0.15
CA LEU A 49 3.76 -3.26 0.30
C LEU A 49 3.93 -2.55 1.65
N PHE A 50 2.86 -1.99 2.20
CA PHE A 50 2.93 -1.22 3.46
C PHE A 50 2.71 -2.08 4.71
N MET A 51 2.19 -3.29 4.58
CA MET A 51 1.74 -4.08 5.73
C MET A 51 2.34 -5.47 5.84
N ALA A 52 3.12 -5.93 4.85
CA ALA A 52 3.64 -7.30 4.80
C ALA A 52 4.37 -7.73 6.08
N ASP A 53 5.26 -6.87 6.58
CA ASP A 53 6.02 -7.18 7.80
C ASP A 53 5.18 -6.91 9.07
N ASP A 54 4.29 -5.91 9.02
CA ASP A 54 3.40 -5.54 10.13
C ASP A 54 2.36 -6.61 10.45
N VAL A 55 1.81 -7.29 9.43
CA VAL A 55 0.80 -8.33 9.63
C VAL A 55 1.34 -9.43 10.54
N LYS A 56 2.58 -9.87 10.30
CA LYS A 56 3.25 -10.85 11.17
C LYS A 56 3.59 -10.26 12.53
N THR A 57 4.13 -9.04 12.56
CA THR A 57 4.61 -8.39 13.80
C THR A 57 3.49 -8.15 14.81
N TYR A 58 2.31 -7.79 14.32
CA TYR A 58 1.16 -7.43 15.14
C TYR A 58 0.09 -8.53 15.23
N GLY A 59 0.35 -9.72 14.68
CA GLY A 59 -0.60 -10.84 14.69
C GLY A 59 -1.90 -10.54 13.94
N LEU A 60 -1.85 -9.72 12.90
CA LEU A 60 -3.01 -9.37 12.08
C LEU A 60 -3.26 -10.47 11.04
N ILE A 61 -4.44 -10.43 10.43
CA ILE A 61 -4.82 -11.33 9.33
C ILE A 61 -5.16 -10.48 8.11
N ALA A 62 -4.54 -10.77 6.99
CA ALA A 62 -4.89 -10.17 5.71
C ALA A 62 -6.01 -10.97 5.04
N LYS A 63 -7.05 -10.28 4.57
CA LYS A 63 -8.15 -10.85 3.77
C LYS A 63 -8.38 -10.00 2.54
N ARG A 64 -8.94 -10.61 1.48
CA ARG A 64 -9.34 -9.86 0.29
C ARG A 64 -10.50 -8.92 0.63
N PRO A 65 -10.51 -7.68 0.10
CA PRO A 65 -11.66 -6.80 0.25
C PRO A 65 -12.89 -7.44 -0.42
N PRO A 66 -14.12 -7.18 0.09
CA PRO A 66 -15.35 -7.72 -0.49
C PRO A 66 -15.77 -7.03 -1.80
N LEU A 67 -14.99 -6.04 -2.25
CA LEU A 67 -15.17 -5.33 -3.50
C LEU A 67 -13.84 -5.29 -4.27
N GLU A 68 -13.94 -5.31 -5.59
CA GLU A 68 -12.77 -5.11 -6.45
C GLU A 68 -12.27 -3.67 -6.30
N LEU A 69 -11.04 -3.50 -5.83
CA LEU A 69 -10.41 -2.19 -5.70
C LEU A 69 -9.48 -1.94 -6.89
N PRO A 70 -9.32 -0.68 -7.32
CA PRO A 70 -8.37 -0.35 -8.38
C PRO A 70 -6.95 -0.71 -7.97
N ASP A 71 -6.16 -1.19 -8.93
CA ASP A 71 -4.74 -1.40 -8.72
C ASP A 71 -4.00 -0.08 -8.47
N ILE A 72 -3.02 -0.12 -7.57
CA ILE A 72 -2.12 1.01 -7.32
C ILE A 72 -0.87 0.85 -8.18
N VAL A 73 -0.64 1.81 -9.08
CA VAL A 73 0.57 1.86 -9.91
C VAL A 73 1.63 2.71 -9.21
N PHE A 74 2.73 2.08 -8.80
CA PHE A 74 3.92 2.78 -8.31
C PHE A 74 4.74 3.29 -9.49
N ARG A 75 5.10 4.58 -9.45
CA ARG A 75 5.86 5.25 -10.53
C ARG A 75 7.12 5.89 -9.96
N PHE A 76 8.23 5.70 -10.66
CA PHE A 76 9.49 6.37 -10.40
C PHE A 76 9.64 7.53 -11.38
N PHE A 77 9.95 8.71 -10.87
CA PHE A 77 10.14 9.91 -11.68
C PHE A 77 11.58 10.40 -11.58
N TRP A 78 12.07 10.98 -12.67
CA TRP A 78 13.36 11.65 -12.71
C TRP A 78 13.28 12.82 -13.69
N SER A 79 14.19 13.79 -13.52
CA SER A 79 14.31 14.89 -14.47
C SER A 79 14.82 14.38 -15.82
N ALA A 80 14.16 14.77 -16.90
CA ALA A 80 14.57 14.43 -18.27
C ALA A 80 16.03 14.84 -18.55
N ARG A 81 16.49 15.96 -17.96
CA ARG A 81 17.87 16.45 -18.08
C ARG A 81 18.92 15.44 -17.60
N LEU A 82 18.59 14.65 -16.58
CA LEU A 82 19.49 13.66 -15.98
C LEU A 82 19.18 12.23 -16.47
N ALA A 83 18.31 12.06 -17.45
CA ALA A 83 17.88 10.74 -17.89
C ALA A 83 19.05 9.88 -18.43
N GLN A 84 20.07 10.52 -19.01
CA GLN A 84 21.26 9.84 -19.54
C GLN A 84 22.47 9.86 -18.60
N ASP A 85 22.39 10.55 -17.46
CA ASP A 85 23.48 10.63 -16.49
C ASP A 85 23.81 9.23 -15.91
N PRO A 86 25.07 8.77 -15.95
CA PRO A 86 25.45 7.45 -15.48
C PRO A 86 25.16 7.21 -13.99
N ALA A 87 25.39 8.20 -13.13
CA ALA A 87 25.15 8.07 -11.70
C ALA A 87 23.63 7.95 -11.41
N ASN A 88 22.82 8.74 -12.10
CA ASN A 88 21.36 8.68 -12.03
C ASN A 88 20.82 7.34 -12.54
N LYS A 89 21.36 6.79 -13.65
CA LYS A 89 21.01 5.45 -14.14
C LYS A 89 21.35 4.36 -13.11
N TRP A 90 22.57 4.40 -12.57
CA TRP A 90 23.01 3.46 -11.55
C TRP A 90 22.10 3.49 -10.32
N LEU A 91 21.82 4.67 -9.77
CA LEU A 91 20.95 4.81 -8.60
C LEU A 91 19.52 4.30 -8.90
N ARG A 92 18.95 4.65 -10.06
CA ARG A 92 17.63 4.16 -10.47
C ARG A 92 17.59 2.64 -10.52
N SER A 93 18.63 2.00 -11.06
CA SER A 93 18.69 0.53 -11.13
C SER A 93 18.64 -0.11 -9.74
N ILE A 94 19.33 0.47 -8.75
CA ILE A 94 19.33 -0.02 -7.37
C ILE A 94 17.96 0.19 -6.74
N VAL A 95 17.41 1.40 -6.81
CA VAL A 95 16.13 1.74 -6.18
C VAL A 95 14.99 0.90 -6.76
N ILE A 96 14.93 0.76 -8.09
CA ILE A 96 13.90 -0.04 -8.76
C ILE A 96 14.09 -1.52 -8.44
N GLY A 97 15.30 -2.05 -8.49
CA GLY A 97 15.58 -3.45 -8.13
C GLY A 97 15.24 -3.78 -6.67
N ALA A 98 15.55 -2.87 -5.75
CA ALA A 98 15.17 -2.98 -4.34
C ALA A 98 13.65 -2.96 -4.18
N TYR A 99 12.96 -2.03 -4.86
CA TYR A 99 11.50 -1.97 -4.86
C TYR A 99 10.88 -3.26 -5.39
N GLU A 100 11.34 -3.79 -6.53
CA GLU A 100 10.83 -5.05 -7.09
C GLU A 100 10.97 -6.20 -6.11
N THR A 101 12.10 -6.27 -5.40
CA THR A 101 12.37 -7.30 -4.40
C THR A 101 11.39 -7.21 -3.24
N VAL A 102 11.23 -6.01 -2.66
CA VAL A 102 10.29 -5.78 -1.54
C VAL A 102 8.85 -5.99 -1.98
N HIS A 103 8.47 -5.52 -3.17
CA HIS A 103 7.14 -5.68 -3.73
C HIS A 103 6.78 -7.16 -3.91
N LYS A 104 7.65 -7.95 -4.56
CA LYS A 104 7.45 -9.41 -4.70
C LYS A 104 7.32 -10.12 -3.35
N ARG A 105 8.17 -9.76 -2.37
CA ARG A 105 8.10 -10.31 -1.01
C ARG A 105 6.76 -10.00 -0.34
N SER A 106 6.32 -8.75 -0.42
CA SER A 106 5.07 -8.31 0.21
C SER A 106 3.84 -9.01 -0.35
N VAL A 107 3.73 -9.13 -1.68
CA VAL A 107 2.62 -9.85 -2.33
C VAL A 107 2.62 -11.33 -1.95
N LYS A 108 3.79 -11.97 -1.91
CA LYS A 108 3.91 -13.38 -1.51
C LYS A 108 3.46 -13.59 -0.06
N SER A 109 3.88 -12.71 0.85
CA SER A 109 3.52 -12.79 2.28
C SER A 109 2.01 -12.72 2.50
N MET A 110 1.30 -11.89 1.71
CA MET A 110 -0.15 -11.71 1.86
C MET A 110 -1.00 -12.79 1.19
N ARG A 111 -0.43 -13.59 0.28
CA ARG A 111 -1.14 -14.70 -0.41
C ARG A 111 -1.20 -16.00 0.41
N GLY A 112 -0.43 -16.11 1.49
CA GLY A 112 -0.41 -17.30 2.35
C GLY A 112 -1.35 -17.25 3.55
N ALA A 113 -2.22 -16.23 3.64
CA ALA A 113 -3.09 -15.95 4.79
C ALA A 113 -4.56 -16.38 4.57
N ASP A 114 -4.78 -17.33 3.66
CA ASP A 114 -6.11 -17.90 3.40
C ASP A 114 -6.56 -18.80 4.54
#